data_AF-A0A2M7XIG7-F1
#
_entry.id   AF-A0A2M7XIG7-F1
#
_cell.length_a   1.000
_cell.length_b   1.000
_cell.length_c   1.000
_cell.angle_alpha   90.00
_cell.angle_beta   90.00
_cell.angle_gamma   90.00
#
_symmetry.space_group_name_H-M   'P 1'
#
loop_
_entity.id
_entity.type
_entity.pdbx_description
1 polymer ?
#
loop_
_entity_poly.entity_id
_entity_poly.type
_entity_poly.pdbx_seq_one_letter_code
_entity_poly.pdbx_strand_id
1 'polypeptide(L)'
;MNSFFVPDPGLFLFLRFDKCITNVLLYSSKDLIFFMRQVISLSFPSKTTTEVKRLAKKRGFDSVSGYIQYLIKMDQDLISEESLWDDIKQARNEYKTGKVIKAKSLSELL
;
A
#
# COMPACT_ATOMS: atom_id res chain seq x y z
N MET A 1 16.15 31.63 -18.20
CA MET A 1 15.00 32.26 -18.89
C MET A 1 13.83 31.29 -18.87
N ASN A 2 12.84 31.59 -18.04
CA ASN A 2 11.41 31.25 -18.18
C ASN A 2 10.73 31.73 -16.88
N SER A 3 10.41 33.01 -16.87
CA SER A 3 9.63 33.69 -15.85
C SER A 3 8.15 33.40 -16.08
N PHE A 4 7.49 32.77 -15.10
CA PHE A 4 6.03 32.76 -15.02
C PHE A 4 5.58 33.94 -14.16
N PHE A 5 4.82 34.83 -14.80
CA PHE A 5 4.16 35.97 -14.18
C PHE A 5 2.81 35.49 -13.63
N VAL A 6 2.57 35.66 -12.33
CA VAL A 6 1.25 35.52 -11.71
C VAL A 6 1.00 36.82 -10.95
N PRO A 7 -0.07 37.57 -11.26
CA PRO A 7 -0.41 38.77 -10.53
C PRO A 7 -1.20 38.43 -9.25
N ASP A 8 -1.11 39.34 -8.29
CA ASP A 8 -1.83 39.49 -7.02
C ASP A 8 -1.16 39.05 -5.70
N PRO A 9 -1.35 39.86 -4.63
CA PRO A 9 -0.40 40.00 -3.54
C PRO A 9 -0.82 39.16 -2.33
N GLY A 10 0.13 38.45 -1.74
CA GLY A 10 -0.08 37.90 -0.39
C GLY A 10 0.41 36.49 -0.14
N LEU A 11 1.16 35.87 -1.05
CA LEU A 11 1.82 34.59 -0.77
C LEU A 11 3.34 34.75 -0.76
N PHE A 12 3.89 35.06 0.42
CA PHE A 12 5.29 34.78 0.72
C PHE A 12 5.40 33.30 1.09
N LEU A 13 5.86 32.46 0.15
CA LEU A 13 6.23 31.07 0.46
C LEU A 13 7.74 31.01 0.65
N PHE A 14 8.18 31.02 1.91
CA PHE A 14 9.57 30.77 2.27
C PHE A 14 9.81 29.25 2.26
N LEU A 15 10.42 28.73 1.20
CA LEU A 15 10.83 27.32 1.13
C LEU A 15 12.25 27.19 1.72
N ARG A 16 12.35 26.79 2.99
CA ARG A 16 13.55 26.13 3.49
C ARG A 16 13.36 24.62 3.41
N PHE A 17 14.20 24.02 2.56
CA PHE A 17 14.45 22.59 2.51
C PHE A 17 15.18 22.16 3.77
N ASP A 18 14.58 21.27 4.55
CA ASP A 18 15.26 20.13 5.18
C ASP A 18 14.21 19.29 5.94
N LYS A 19 14.04 18.04 5.48
CA LYS A 19 13.14 16.98 5.99
C LYS A 19 11.68 17.00 5.49
N CYS A 20 11.37 15.90 4.79
CA CYS A 20 10.17 15.59 4.05
C CYS A 20 8.93 15.35 4.92
N ILE A 21 8.15 16.38 5.27
CA ILE A 21 6.70 16.27 5.52
C ILE A 21 6.06 17.61 5.13
N THR A 22 5.44 17.67 3.95
CA THR A 22 4.74 18.89 3.51
C THR A 22 3.31 18.85 4.05
N ASN A 23 3.05 19.55 5.15
CA ASN A 23 1.70 19.83 5.61
C ASN A 23 1.13 20.99 4.79
N VAL A 24 0.05 20.74 4.02
CA VAL A 24 -0.67 21.76 3.25
C VAL A 24 -1.87 22.23 4.07
N LEU A 25 -1.88 23.50 4.46
CA LEU A 25 -3.00 24.13 5.16
C LEU A 25 -3.83 24.94 4.16
N LEU A 26 -5.10 24.57 3.98
CA LEU A 26 -6.07 25.35 3.21
C LEU A 26 -7.08 25.96 4.19
N TYR A 27 -7.14 27.29 4.21
CA TYR A 27 -8.07 28.06 5.03
C TYR A 27 -9.37 28.28 4.24
N SER A 28 -10.51 27.79 4.76
CA SER A 28 -11.83 28.16 4.27
C SER A 28 -12.72 28.55 5.45
N SER A 29 -13.31 29.74 5.36
CA SER A 29 -13.67 30.61 6.49
C SER A 29 -14.77 30.11 7.45
N LYS A 30 -15.37 28.92 7.33
CA LYS A 30 -16.55 28.59 8.17
C LYS A 30 -16.69 27.17 8.72
N ASP A 31 -15.89 26.18 8.32
CA ASP A 31 -15.98 24.85 8.93
C ASP A 31 -14.59 24.22 9.03
N LEU A 32 -14.06 24.14 10.25
CA LEU A 32 -12.75 23.59 10.56
C LEU A 32 -12.81 22.06 10.54
N ILE A 33 -12.91 21.45 9.35
CA ILE A 33 -12.76 20.02 9.16
C ILE A 33 -11.27 19.73 8.90
N PHE A 34 -10.55 19.28 9.92
CA PHE A 34 -9.16 18.84 9.78
C PHE A 34 -9.10 17.51 9.00
N PHE A 35 -8.95 17.58 7.68
CA PHE A 35 -8.52 16.43 6.90
C PHE A 35 -7.00 16.26 7.07
N MET A 36 -6.56 15.46 8.06
CA MET A 36 -5.17 15.03 8.15
C MET A 36 -4.85 14.05 7.01
N ARG A 37 -4.47 14.58 5.84
CA ARG A 37 -3.96 13.76 4.74
C ARG A 37 -2.47 13.51 4.95
N GLN A 38 -2.09 12.25 5.14
CA GLN A 38 -0.69 11.84 5.11
C GLN A 38 -0.29 11.58 3.66
N VAL A 39 0.71 12.31 3.16
CA VAL A 39 1.24 12.15 1.80
C VAL A 39 2.57 11.42 1.89
N ILE A 40 2.65 10.25 1.26
CA ILE A 40 3.89 9.48 1.13
C ILE A 40 4.55 9.88 -0.20
N SER A 41 5.76 10.42 -0.13
CA SER A 41 6.57 10.72 -1.31
C SER A 41 7.62 9.63 -1.51
N LEU A 42 7.57 8.94 -2.65
CA LEU A 42 8.52 7.89 -3.02
C LEU A 42 9.30 8.33 -4.26
N SER A 43 10.63 8.39 -4.15
CA SER A 43 11.52 8.70 -5.27
C SER A 43 12.09 7.42 -5.87
N PHE A 44 11.86 7.21 -7.16
CA PHE A 44 12.39 6.07 -7.91
C PHE A 44 13.17 6.53 -9.14
N PRO A 45 14.10 5.71 -9.66
CA PRO A 45 14.67 5.92 -10.99
C PRO A 45 13.58 6.03 -12.07
N SER A 46 13.84 6.81 -13.11
CA SER A 46 12.87 7.08 -14.19
C SER A 46 12.37 5.80 -14.90
N LYS A 47 13.28 4.81 -15.07
CA LYS A 47 12.96 3.49 -15.64
C LYS A 47 11.92 2.76 -14.79
N THR A 48 12.15 2.67 -13.48
CA THR A 48 11.24 2.00 -12.53
C THR A 48 9.89 2.69 -12.45
N THR A 49 9.88 4.02 -12.45
CA THR A 49 8.62 4.80 -12.43
C THR A 49 7.75 4.52 -13.67
N THR A 50 8.39 4.42 -14.84
CA THR A 50 7.70 4.12 -16.10
C THR A 50 7.11 2.71 -16.07
N GLU A 51 7.88 1.75 -15.57
CA GLU A 51 7.45 0.37 -15.47
C GLU A 51 6.28 0.20 -14.49
N VAL A 52 6.34 0.83 -13.32
CA VAL A 52 5.23 0.81 -12.35
C VAL A 52 3.96 1.40 -12.94
N LYS A 53 4.06 2.52 -13.66
CA LYS A 53 2.90 3.13 -14.36
C LYS A 53 2.32 2.19 -15.42
N ARG A 54 3.19 1.51 -16.18
CA ARG A 54 2.77 0.54 -17.20
C ARG A 54 2.04 -0.65 -16.57
N LEU A 55 2.57 -1.19 -15.48
CA LEU A 55 1.96 -2.30 -14.74
C LEU A 55 0.60 -1.92 -14.13
N ALA A 56 0.49 -0.72 -13.55
CA ALA A 56 -0.76 -0.20 -13.01
C ALA A 56 -1.84 -0.12 -14.11
N LYS A 57 -1.51 0.46 -15.27
CA LYS A 57 -2.44 0.52 -16.42
C LYS A 57 -2.80 -0.85 -16.96
N LYS A 58 -1.83 -1.77 -17.10
CA LYS A 58 -2.05 -3.13 -17.59
C LYS A 58 -3.03 -3.91 -16.71
N ARG A 59 -3.01 -3.66 -15.40
CA ARG A 59 -3.90 -4.29 -14.41
C ARG A 59 -5.22 -3.55 -14.21
N GLY A 60 -5.48 -2.49 -14.96
CA GLY A 60 -6.76 -1.75 -14.93
C GLY A 60 -6.88 -0.72 -13.80
N PHE A 61 -5.78 -0.27 -13.20
CA PHE A 61 -5.81 0.78 -12.18
C PHE A 61 -5.73 2.17 -12.80
N ASP A 62 -6.63 3.07 -12.40
CA ASP A 62 -6.66 4.47 -12.83
C ASP A 62 -5.48 5.28 -12.29
N SER A 63 -4.94 4.89 -11.13
CA SER A 63 -3.83 5.57 -10.47
C SER A 63 -2.79 4.60 -9.92
N VAL A 64 -1.54 5.06 -9.91
CA VAL A 64 -0.42 4.33 -9.27
C VAL A 64 -0.67 4.18 -7.77
N SER A 65 -1.32 5.17 -7.14
CA SER A 65 -1.67 5.09 -5.71
C SER A 65 -2.64 3.95 -5.43
N GLY A 66 -3.69 3.79 -6.25
CA GLY A 66 -4.62 2.66 -6.12
C GLY A 66 -3.94 1.31 -6.34
N TYR A 67 -3.00 1.24 -7.29
CA TYR A 67 -2.20 0.05 -7.50
C TYR A 67 -1.32 -0.30 -6.29
N ILE A 68 -0.68 0.69 -5.65
CA ILE A 68 0.13 0.48 -4.45
C ILE A 68 -0.74 0.05 -3.27
N GLN A 69 -1.90 0.67 -3.06
CA GLN A 69 -2.84 0.27 -2.01
C GLN A 69 -3.29 -1.18 -2.17
N TYR A 70 -3.56 -1.60 -3.40
CA TYR A 70 -3.90 -2.99 -3.72
C TYR A 70 -2.75 -3.95 -3.36
N LEU A 71 -1.51 -3.61 -3.73
CA LEU A 71 -0.35 -4.44 -3.39
C LEU A 71 -0.16 -4.58 -1.87
N ILE A 72 -0.35 -3.50 -1.11
CA ILE A 72 -0.24 -3.54 0.35
C ILE A 72 -1.32 -4.43 0.97
N LYS A 73 -2.56 -4.36 0.46
CA LYS A 73 -3.63 -5.25 0.94
C LYS A 73 -3.35 -6.71 0.64
N MET A 74 -2.88 -7.01 -0.57
CA MET A 74 -2.46 -8.37 -0.92
C MET A 74 -1.38 -8.89 0.03
N ASP A 75 -0.43 -8.04 0.41
CA ASP A 75 0.66 -8.43 1.30
C ASP A 75 0.15 -8.71 2.73
N GLN A 76 -0.87 -8.00 3.17
CA GLN A 76 -1.54 -8.25 4.47
C GLN A 76 -2.36 -9.53 4.48
N ASP A 77 -2.94 -9.92 3.34
CA ASP A 77 -3.74 -11.14 3.20
C ASP A 77 -2.87 -12.40 3.08
N LEU A 78 -1.55 -12.27 2.92
CA LEU A 78 -0.64 -13.40 2.89
C LEU A 78 -0.51 -13.99 4.30
N ILE A 79 -0.73 -15.31 4.40
CA ILE A 79 -0.50 -16.11 5.61
C ILE A 79 0.93 -15.85 6.09
N SER A 80 1.08 -15.39 7.33
CA SER A 80 2.41 -15.14 7.90
C SER A 80 3.18 -16.46 7.99
N GLU A 81 4.48 -16.42 7.71
CA GLU A 81 5.33 -17.62 7.76
C GLU A 81 5.22 -18.34 9.12
N GLU A 82 5.09 -17.56 10.20
CA GLU A 82 4.92 -18.03 11.57
C GLU A 82 3.64 -18.87 11.73
N SER A 83 2.50 -18.38 11.23
CA SER A 83 1.23 -19.11 11.30
C SER A 83 1.28 -20.42 10.48
N LEU A 84 1.92 -20.39 9.32
CA LEU A 84 2.13 -21.58 8.50
C LEU A 84 2.98 -22.63 9.23
N TRP A 85 4.02 -22.20 9.95
CA TRP A 85 4.86 -23.11 10.74
C TRP A 85 4.10 -23.77 11.88
N ASP A 86 3.22 -23.03 12.54
CA ASP A 86 2.42 -23.57 13.64
C ASP A 86 1.36 -24.56 13.14
N ASP A 87 0.73 -24.29 11.99
CA ASP A 87 -0.17 -25.24 11.32
C ASP A 87 0.55 -26.55 10.97
N ILE A 88 1.78 -26.47 10.45
CA ILE A 88 2.60 -27.66 10.15
C ILE A 88 2.92 -28.47 11.41
N LYS A 89 3.28 -27.79 12.51
CA LYS A 89 3.55 -28.47 13.80
C LYS A 89 2.28 -29.14 14.33
N GLN A 90 1.15 -28.45 14.25
CA GLN A 90 -0.14 -28.97 14.66
C GLN A 90 -0.53 -30.20 13.84
N ALA A 91 -0.48 -30.12 12.51
CA ALA A 91 -0.77 -31.23 11.61
C ALA A 91 0.12 -32.46 11.90
N ARG A 92 1.41 -32.25 12.19
CA ARG A 92 2.32 -33.33 12.61
C ARG A 92 1.92 -33.95 13.94
N ASN A 93 1.47 -33.16 14.90
CA ASN A 93 1.00 -33.67 16.19
C ASN A 93 -0.32 -34.44 16.04
N GLU A 94 -1.26 -33.97 15.23
CA GLU A 94 -2.52 -34.67 14.94
C GLU A 94 -2.27 -36.00 14.23
N TYR A 95 -1.29 -36.03 13.31
CA TYR A 95 -0.83 -37.27 12.68
C TYR A 95 -0.26 -38.26 13.70
N LYS A 96 0.65 -37.80 14.58
CA LYS A 96 1.26 -38.64 15.63
C LYS A 96 0.25 -39.15 16.66
N THR A 97 -0.74 -38.34 17.00
CA THR A 97 -1.77 -38.69 17.99
C THR A 97 -2.91 -39.53 17.40
N GLY A 98 -2.83 -39.89 16.10
CA GLY A 98 -3.81 -40.75 15.45
C GLY A 98 -5.18 -40.10 15.28
N LYS A 99 -5.27 -38.76 15.37
CA LYS A 99 -6.52 -38.01 15.17
C LYS A 99 -6.93 -37.91 13.69
N VAL A 100 -6.06 -38.33 12.79
CA VAL A 100 -6.29 -38.32 11.34
C VAL A 100 -6.88 -39.63 10.87
N ILE A 101 -7.92 -39.54 10.04
CA ILE A 101 -8.54 -40.68 9.37
C ILE A 101 -7.83 -40.89 8.03
N LYS A 102 -7.27 -42.08 7.82
CA LYS A 102 -6.68 -42.44 6.53
C LYS A 102 -7.78 -42.88 5.58
N ALA A 103 -8.26 -41.97 4.75
CA ALA A 103 -9.17 -42.30 3.65
C ALA A 103 -8.45 -43.18 2.61
N LYS A 104 -9.12 -44.22 2.09
CA LYS A 104 -8.61 -45.10 1.04
C LYS A 104 -8.80 -44.52 -0.36
N SER A 105 -9.73 -43.59 -0.52
CA SER A 105 -10.02 -42.90 -1.78
C SER A 105 -10.56 -41.50 -1.54
N LEU A 106 -10.55 -40.65 -2.57
CA LEU A 106 -11.14 -39.31 -2.52
C LEU A 106 -12.65 -39.34 -2.25
N SER A 107 -13.34 -40.42 -2.61
CA SER A 107 -14.78 -40.58 -2.35
C SER A 107 -15.13 -40.84 -0.89
N GLU A 108 -14.17 -41.24 -0.05
CA GLU A 108 -14.34 -41.37 1.40
C GLU A 108 -14.05 -40.06 2.15
N LEU A 109 -13.56 -39.02 1.46
CA LEU A 109 -13.16 -37.75 2.05
C LEU A 109 -14.28 -36.70 2.08
N LEU A 110 -15.35 -36.89 1.30
CA LEU A 110 -16.49 -35.98 1.13
C LEU A 110 -17.74 -36.53 1.82
#